data_AF-A0AAW4D5Z9-F1
#
_entry.id   AF-A0AAW4D5Z9-F1
#
_cell.length_a   1.000
_cell.length_b   1.000
_cell.length_c   1.000
_cell.angle_alpha   90.00
_cell.angle_beta   90.00
_cell.angle_gamma   90.00
#
_symmetry.space_group_name_H-M   'P 1'
#
loop_
_entity.id
_entity.type
_entity.pdbx_description
1 polymer ?
#
loop_
_entity_poly.entity_id
_entity_poly.type
_entity_poly.pdbx_seq_one_letter_code
_entity_poly.pdbx_strand_id
1 'polypeptide(L)'
;MNEQSVVIALKRAQEVLDTAYFGLRALKQSDPSQKSAGLRNVLVFGRSVTFVIQNLRSIVGEQRFNSWYEPIQAALRADPLMKYFVEARNNLEKQGRLDVAVSGVIKNFSSSDLPKLEQPPFQATSFFMGDSNGGSGWEMDIGGGETIKYYITIPQSIGRFEQVFHSLPENIPSELRNLPVVELCEIYLSKIAKVVAEAKRKFSPHPSERPYLRLVK
;
A
#
# COMPACT_ATOMS: atom_id res chain seq x y z
N MET A 1 2.29 -15.88 -31.49
CA MET A 1 2.50 -15.30 -30.14
C MET A 1 3.32 -14.03 -30.34
N ASN A 2 2.79 -12.86 -30.00
CA ASN A 2 3.52 -11.61 -30.16
C ASN A 2 4.39 -11.36 -28.92
N GLU A 3 5.68 -11.74 -28.99
CA GLU A 3 6.62 -11.61 -27.88
C GLU A 3 6.76 -10.17 -27.39
N GLN A 4 6.71 -9.19 -28.30
CA GLN A 4 6.74 -7.77 -27.95
C GLN A 4 5.51 -7.38 -27.11
N SER A 5 4.31 -7.87 -27.47
CA SER A 5 3.10 -7.63 -26.67
C SER A 5 3.19 -8.21 -25.27
N VAL A 6 3.82 -9.38 -25.11
CA VAL A 6 4.04 -9.99 -23.78
C VAL A 6 4.96 -9.13 -22.94
N VAL A 7 6.11 -8.70 -23.49
CA VAL A 7 7.06 -7.84 -22.79
C VAL A 7 6.40 -6.52 -22.37
N ILE A 8 5.62 -5.89 -23.26
CA ILE A 8 4.89 -4.66 -22.96
C ILE A 8 3.87 -4.88 -21.83
N ALA A 9 3.10 -5.97 -21.86
CA ALA A 9 2.12 -6.27 -20.81
C ALA A 9 2.80 -6.51 -19.45
N LEU A 10 3.90 -7.26 -19.41
CA LEU A 10 4.68 -7.49 -18.20
C LEU A 10 5.32 -6.20 -17.65
N LYS A 11 5.79 -5.32 -18.53
CA LYS A 11 6.30 -4.00 -18.15
C LYS A 11 5.21 -3.15 -17.51
N ARG A 12 4.02 -3.07 -18.12
CA ARG A 12 2.87 -2.35 -17.56
C ARG A 12 2.45 -2.89 -16.19
N ALA A 13 2.45 -4.22 -16.01
CA ALA A 13 2.16 -4.82 -14.71
C ALA A 13 3.18 -4.40 -13.64
N GLN A 14 4.47 -4.30 -14.01
CA GLN A 14 5.51 -3.78 -13.12
C GLN A 14 5.32 -2.29 -12.82
N GLU A 15 5.04 -1.45 -13.81
CA GLU A 15 4.84 0.00 -13.62
C GLU A 15 3.66 0.27 -12.66
N VAL A 16 2.57 -0.51 -12.76
CA VAL A 16 1.43 -0.42 -11.82
C VAL A 16 1.83 -0.90 -10.42
N LEU A 17 2.62 -1.96 -10.31
CA LEU A 17 3.15 -2.44 -9.03
C LEU A 17 4.07 -1.39 -8.37
N ASP A 18 4.92 -0.73 -9.16
CA ASP A 18 5.81 0.33 -8.70
C ASP A 18 5.02 1.53 -8.17
N THR A 19 3.87 1.83 -8.79
CA THR A 19 2.93 2.86 -8.32
C THR A 19 2.29 2.47 -6.99
N ALA A 20 1.90 1.20 -6.81
CA ALA A 20 1.40 0.71 -5.52
C ALA A 20 2.49 0.80 -4.43
N TYR A 21 3.74 0.46 -4.75
CA TYR A 21 4.87 0.62 -3.84
C TYR A 21 5.21 2.09 -3.54
N PHE A 22 4.99 3.01 -4.48
CA PHE A 22 5.08 4.43 -4.20
C PHE A 22 4.05 4.85 -3.14
N GLY A 23 2.81 4.36 -3.24
CA GLY A 23 1.80 4.53 -2.20
C GLY A 23 2.24 4.00 -0.84
N LEU A 24 2.83 2.79 -0.80
CA LEU A 24 3.37 2.22 0.43
C LEU A 24 4.52 3.05 1.00
N ARG A 25 5.41 3.59 0.15
CA ARG A 25 6.48 4.50 0.61
C ARG A 25 5.89 5.76 1.24
N ALA A 26 4.90 6.38 0.62
CA ALA A 26 4.21 7.55 1.18
C ALA A 26 3.52 7.22 2.53
N LEU A 27 2.93 6.03 2.65
CA LEU A 27 2.34 5.56 3.91
C LEU A 27 3.37 5.36 5.04
N LYS A 28 4.60 4.99 4.70
CA LYS A 28 5.73 4.84 5.63
C LYS A 28 6.37 6.17 6.04
N GLN A 29 6.16 7.24 5.27
CA GLN A 29 6.79 8.52 5.58
C GLN A 29 6.26 9.06 6.91
N SER A 30 7.13 9.83 7.59
CA SER A 30 6.82 10.42 8.89
C SER A 30 5.72 11.48 8.80
N ASP A 31 5.49 12.07 7.64
CA ASP A 31 4.45 13.07 7.40
C ASP A 31 3.05 12.42 7.39
N PRO A 32 2.22 12.62 8.44
CA PRO A 32 0.92 11.99 8.54
C PRO A 32 -0.06 12.45 7.46
N SER A 33 0.15 13.64 6.87
CA SER A 33 -0.73 14.17 5.81
C SER A 33 -0.73 13.29 4.55
N GLN A 34 0.36 12.56 4.31
CA GLN A 34 0.52 11.70 3.13
C GLN A 34 -0.07 10.30 3.33
N LYS A 35 -0.34 9.86 4.57
CA LYS A 35 -0.73 8.48 4.85
C LYS A 35 -2.04 8.07 4.16
N SER A 36 -3.05 8.94 4.18
CA SER A 36 -4.33 8.69 3.48
C SER A 36 -4.13 8.51 1.97
N ALA A 37 -3.35 9.39 1.33
CA ALA A 37 -3.04 9.28 -0.09
C ALA A 37 -2.21 8.02 -0.40
N GLY A 38 -1.24 7.69 0.44
CA GLY A 38 -0.43 6.49 0.34
C GLY A 38 -1.28 5.22 0.39
N LEU A 39 -2.18 5.09 1.37
CA LEU A 39 -3.07 3.95 1.50
C LEU A 39 -4.03 3.81 0.32
N ARG A 40 -4.62 4.93 -0.14
CA ARG A 40 -5.48 4.94 -1.34
C ARG A 40 -4.75 4.37 -2.55
N ASN A 41 -3.50 4.79 -2.76
CA ASN A 41 -2.66 4.29 -3.84
C ASN A 41 -2.38 2.79 -3.71
N VAL A 42 -2.07 2.28 -2.51
CA VAL A 42 -1.89 0.84 -2.29
C VAL A 42 -3.16 0.06 -2.65
N LEU A 43 -4.32 0.48 -2.15
CA LEU A 43 -5.59 -0.21 -2.36
C LEU A 43 -5.99 -0.25 -3.84
N VAL A 44 -5.89 0.89 -4.54
CA VAL A 44 -6.30 1.02 -5.94
C VAL A 44 -5.30 0.34 -6.88
N PHE A 45 -4.01 0.68 -6.77
CA PHE A 45 -3.02 0.17 -7.71
C PHE A 45 -2.63 -1.27 -7.44
N GLY A 46 -2.62 -1.71 -6.17
CA GLY A 46 -2.37 -3.12 -5.83
C GLY A 46 -3.36 -4.06 -6.52
N ARG A 47 -4.66 -3.72 -6.53
CA ARG A 47 -5.66 -4.50 -7.26
C ARG A 47 -5.46 -4.41 -8.77
N SER A 48 -5.15 -3.21 -9.27
CA SER A 48 -4.92 -2.96 -10.69
C SER A 48 -3.81 -3.83 -11.29
N VAL A 49 -2.76 -4.17 -10.52
CA VAL A 49 -1.70 -5.09 -10.97
C VAL A 49 -2.27 -6.40 -11.51
N THR A 50 -3.16 -7.04 -10.75
CA THR A 50 -3.75 -8.32 -11.16
C THR A 50 -4.69 -8.21 -12.36
N PHE A 51 -5.32 -7.05 -12.58
CA PHE A 51 -6.08 -6.80 -13.81
C PHE A 51 -5.16 -6.68 -15.02
N VAL A 52 -4.04 -5.97 -14.88
CA VAL A 52 -3.04 -5.86 -15.95
C VAL A 52 -2.43 -7.22 -16.28
N ILE A 53 -2.13 -8.05 -15.28
CA ILE A 53 -1.65 -9.43 -15.49
C ILE A 53 -2.67 -10.27 -16.25
N GLN A 54 -3.97 -10.12 -15.98
CA GLN A 54 -5.02 -10.87 -16.68
C GLN A 54 -5.12 -10.54 -18.17
N ASN A 55 -4.63 -9.36 -18.61
CA ASN A 55 -4.55 -9.04 -20.04
C ASN A 55 -3.58 -9.96 -20.80
N LEU A 56 -2.65 -10.64 -20.11
CA LEU A 56 -1.79 -11.64 -20.75
C LEU A 56 -2.60 -12.81 -21.33
N ARG A 57 -3.80 -13.10 -20.79
CA ARG A 57 -4.65 -14.22 -21.24
C ARG A 57 -4.92 -14.19 -22.74
N SER A 58 -5.23 -13.03 -23.30
CA SER A 58 -5.47 -12.89 -24.74
C SER A 58 -4.19 -12.90 -25.58
N ILE A 59 -3.03 -12.62 -24.98
CA ILE A 59 -1.73 -12.51 -25.67
C ILE A 59 -1.02 -13.87 -25.75
N VAL A 60 -0.99 -14.62 -24.64
CA VAL A 60 -0.26 -15.90 -24.53
C VAL A 60 -1.12 -17.13 -24.84
N GLY A 61 -2.43 -16.92 -25.03
CA GLY A 61 -3.43 -17.96 -25.23
C GLY A 61 -4.08 -18.38 -23.90
N GLU A 62 -5.39 -18.54 -23.94
CA GLU A 62 -6.22 -18.80 -22.76
C GLU A 62 -5.80 -20.04 -21.98
N GLN A 63 -5.63 -21.18 -22.66
CA GLN A 63 -5.27 -22.44 -22.00
C GLN A 63 -3.92 -22.34 -21.27
N ARG A 64 -2.92 -21.71 -21.91
CA ARG A 64 -1.59 -21.51 -21.33
C ARG A 64 -1.63 -20.56 -20.15
N PHE A 65 -2.44 -19.50 -20.22
CA PHE A 65 -2.59 -18.55 -19.13
C PHE A 65 -3.35 -19.17 -17.94
N ASN A 66 -4.51 -19.78 -18.19
CA ASN A 66 -5.38 -20.33 -17.15
C ASN A 66 -4.68 -21.45 -16.36
N SER A 67 -3.95 -22.34 -17.04
CA SER A 67 -3.16 -23.39 -16.36
C SER A 67 -2.11 -22.87 -15.38
N TRP A 68 -1.66 -21.62 -15.54
CA TRP A 68 -0.78 -20.95 -14.58
C TRP A 68 -1.56 -20.09 -13.57
N TYR A 69 -2.55 -19.32 -14.02
CA TYR A 69 -3.17 -18.29 -13.20
C TYR A 69 -4.31 -18.79 -12.32
N GLU A 70 -5.09 -19.78 -12.74
CA GLU A 70 -6.21 -20.32 -11.96
C GLU A 70 -5.80 -20.80 -10.55
N PRO A 71 -4.72 -21.60 -10.37
CA PRO A 71 -4.30 -22.00 -9.03
C PRO A 71 -3.84 -20.82 -8.18
N ILE A 72 -3.15 -19.83 -8.77
CA ILE A 72 -2.75 -18.59 -8.07
C ILE A 72 -3.99 -17.81 -7.66
N GLN A 73 -4.95 -17.64 -8.56
CA GLN A 73 -6.18 -16.92 -8.31
C GLN A 73 -7.01 -17.61 -7.21
N ALA A 74 -7.05 -18.94 -7.19
CA ALA A 74 -7.68 -19.71 -6.13
C ALA A 74 -6.98 -19.48 -4.77
N ALA A 75 -5.66 -19.50 -4.73
CA ALA A 75 -4.89 -19.23 -3.50
C ALA A 75 -5.13 -17.80 -2.98
N LEU A 76 -5.09 -16.79 -3.86
CA LEU A 76 -5.40 -15.40 -3.49
C LEU A 76 -6.85 -15.23 -3.04
N ARG A 77 -7.80 -15.96 -3.66
CA ARG A 77 -9.19 -15.96 -3.22
C ARG A 77 -9.40 -16.69 -1.90
N ALA A 78 -8.57 -17.65 -1.53
CA ALA A 78 -8.69 -18.35 -0.25
C ALA A 78 -8.11 -17.52 0.91
N ASP A 79 -7.14 -16.66 0.62
CA ASP A 79 -6.42 -15.85 1.59
C ASP A 79 -7.29 -14.73 2.22
N PRO A 80 -7.53 -14.76 3.55
CA PRO A 80 -8.37 -13.76 4.22
C PRO A 80 -7.89 -12.32 4.07
N LEU A 81 -6.56 -12.10 4.08
CA LEU A 81 -6.00 -10.76 3.92
C LEU A 81 -6.26 -10.24 2.51
N MET A 82 -6.04 -11.08 1.49
CA MET A 82 -6.29 -10.70 0.10
C MET A 82 -7.77 -10.37 -0.16
N LYS A 83 -8.69 -11.12 0.43
CA LYS A 83 -10.13 -10.81 0.41
C LYS A 83 -10.41 -9.45 1.03
N TYR A 84 -9.86 -9.21 2.22
CA TYR A 84 -10.03 -7.93 2.92
C TYR A 84 -9.55 -6.73 2.08
N PHE A 85 -8.39 -6.83 1.43
CA PHE A 85 -7.89 -5.75 0.55
C PHE A 85 -8.82 -5.47 -0.64
N VAL A 86 -9.54 -6.47 -1.15
CA VAL A 86 -10.59 -6.27 -2.17
C VAL A 86 -11.78 -5.51 -1.60
N GLU A 87 -12.23 -5.88 -0.40
CA GLU A 87 -13.34 -5.22 0.30
C GLU A 87 -12.99 -3.77 0.67
N ALA A 88 -11.81 -3.55 1.24
CA ALA A 88 -11.30 -2.22 1.58
C ALA A 88 -11.24 -1.30 0.36
N ARG A 89 -10.75 -1.80 -0.78
CA ARG A 89 -10.75 -1.05 -2.05
C ARG A 89 -12.17 -0.78 -2.56
N ASN A 90 -13.08 -1.75 -2.46
CA ASN A 90 -14.47 -1.55 -2.88
C ASN A 90 -15.20 -0.52 -2.00
N ASN A 91 -14.95 -0.53 -0.69
CA ASN A 91 -15.49 0.46 0.24
C ASN A 91 -14.93 1.84 -0.07
N LEU A 92 -13.62 1.95 -0.34
CA LEU A 92 -12.99 3.19 -0.78
C LEU A 92 -13.64 3.74 -2.06
N GLU A 93 -13.84 2.91 -3.08
CA GLU A 93 -14.41 3.37 -4.35
C GLU A 93 -15.88 3.75 -4.25
N LYS A 94 -16.65 3.05 -3.43
CA LYS A 94 -18.09 3.30 -3.28
C LYS A 94 -18.41 4.43 -2.31
N GLN A 95 -17.63 4.57 -1.24
CA GLN A 95 -17.91 5.49 -0.13
C GLN A 95 -16.90 6.65 -0.04
N GLY A 96 -15.79 6.60 -0.77
CA GLY A 96 -14.72 7.59 -0.72
C GLY A 96 -13.90 7.58 0.58
N ARG A 97 -14.14 6.61 1.47
CA ARG A 97 -13.60 6.55 2.84
C ARG A 97 -12.67 5.36 3.04
N LEU A 98 -11.64 5.56 3.84
CA LEU A 98 -10.73 4.51 4.31
C LEU A 98 -11.28 3.92 5.60
N ASP A 99 -11.38 2.59 5.70
CA ASP A 99 -11.83 1.89 6.91
C ASP A 99 -10.67 1.68 7.89
N VAL A 100 -10.12 2.79 8.38
CA VAL A 100 -9.00 2.81 9.30
C VAL A 100 -9.39 3.47 10.61
N ALA A 101 -8.83 2.94 11.70
CA ALA A 101 -8.84 3.54 13.02
C ALA A 101 -7.40 3.84 13.45
N VAL A 102 -7.26 4.51 14.59
CA VAL A 102 -5.96 4.84 15.16
C VAL A 102 -5.83 4.10 16.48
N SER A 103 -4.74 3.36 16.60
CA SER A 103 -4.34 2.72 17.85
C SER A 103 -3.19 3.51 18.45
N GLY A 104 -3.33 3.91 19.70
CA GLY A 104 -2.37 4.73 20.42
C GLY A 104 -2.00 4.12 21.76
N VAL A 105 -0.71 4.16 22.10
CA VAL A 105 -0.23 3.86 23.45
C VAL A 105 0.50 5.08 23.98
N ILE A 106 -0.04 5.68 25.04
CA ILE A 106 0.59 6.77 25.79
C ILE A 106 1.27 6.15 27.01
N LYS A 107 2.58 6.34 27.12
CA LYS A 107 3.39 5.86 28.25
C LYS A 107 3.41 6.89 29.39
N ASN A 108 3.67 8.15 29.05
CA ASN A 108 3.70 9.26 30.00
C ASN A 108 3.51 10.57 29.24
N PHE A 109 2.55 11.38 29.64
CA PHE A 109 2.29 12.69 29.03
C PHE A 109 1.64 13.64 30.02
N SER A 110 2.14 14.87 30.10
CA SER A 110 1.55 15.96 30.87
C SER A 110 1.59 17.27 30.08
N SER A 111 0.77 18.25 30.47
CA SER A 111 0.82 19.58 29.87
C SER A 111 2.18 20.28 30.05
N SER A 112 2.96 19.88 31.06
CA SER A 112 4.32 20.38 31.28
C SER A 112 5.35 19.90 30.24
N ASP A 113 4.99 18.90 29.43
CA ASP A 113 5.83 18.40 28.34
C ASP A 113 5.62 19.17 27.04
N LEU A 114 4.49 19.87 26.89
CA LEU A 114 4.15 20.63 25.69
C LEU A 114 5.25 21.63 25.25
N PRO A 115 5.87 22.42 26.16
CA PRO A 115 6.94 23.36 25.76
C PRO A 115 8.23 22.68 25.30
N LYS A 116 8.39 21.37 25.58
CA LYS A 116 9.58 20.58 25.19
C LYS A 116 9.44 19.97 23.79
N LEU A 117 8.21 19.96 23.26
CA LEU A 117 7.92 19.48 21.92
C LEU A 117 8.29 20.54 20.89
N GLU A 118 8.42 20.12 19.64
CA GLU A 118 8.55 21.04 18.51
C GLU A 118 7.34 21.99 18.49
N GLN A 119 7.63 23.29 18.50
CA GLN A 119 6.61 24.34 18.52
C GLN A 119 6.26 24.77 17.09
N PRO A 120 4.99 25.08 16.80
CA PRO A 120 4.60 25.61 15.52
C PRO A 120 5.18 27.03 15.30
N PRO A 121 5.32 27.47 14.04
CA PRO A 121 5.84 28.81 13.73
C PRO A 121 4.89 29.95 14.13
N PHE A 122 3.62 29.65 14.38
CA PHE A 122 2.58 30.61 14.78
C PHE A 122 1.83 30.11 16.01
N GLN A 123 0.98 30.96 16.59
CA GLN A 123 0.19 30.61 17.77
C GLN A 123 -0.74 29.43 17.47
N ALA A 124 -0.64 28.38 18.29
CA ALA A 124 -1.54 27.24 18.24
C ALA A 124 -2.79 27.49 19.09
N THR A 125 -3.91 26.95 18.63
CA THR A 125 -5.19 26.93 19.35
C THR A 125 -5.29 25.71 20.25
N SER A 126 -4.77 24.56 19.80
CA SER A 126 -4.85 23.30 20.53
C SER A 126 -3.68 22.37 20.19
N PHE A 127 -3.47 21.37 21.05
CA PHE A 127 -2.58 20.24 20.79
C PHE A 127 -3.39 18.96 20.65
N PHE A 128 -3.05 18.11 19.69
CA PHE A 128 -3.70 16.84 19.43
C PHE A 128 -2.70 15.68 19.37
N MET A 129 -3.16 14.49 19.72
CA MET A 129 -2.39 13.26 19.61
C MET A 129 -3.22 12.16 18.95
N GLY A 130 -2.65 11.49 17.95
CA GLY A 130 -3.29 10.37 17.27
C GLY A 130 -4.55 10.76 16.51
N ASP A 131 -4.46 11.74 15.62
CA ASP A 131 -5.57 12.06 14.70
C ASP A 131 -5.88 10.91 13.74
N SER A 132 -6.83 11.06 12.82
CA SER A 132 -7.24 10.00 11.89
C SER A 132 -6.11 9.41 11.00
N ASN A 133 -4.98 10.12 10.86
CA ASN A 133 -3.78 9.64 10.17
C ASN A 133 -2.76 9.00 11.13
N GLY A 134 -3.06 8.92 12.43
CA GLY A 134 -2.13 8.57 13.49
C GLY A 134 -1.08 9.65 13.72
N GLY A 135 -1.30 10.87 13.22
CA GLY A 135 -0.42 12.01 13.43
C GLY A 135 -0.70 12.71 14.76
N SER A 136 0.27 13.49 15.23
CA SER A 136 0.12 14.33 16.42
C SER A 136 0.73 15.69 16.15
N GLY A 137 0.31 16.72 16.88
CA GLY A 137 0.83 18.06 16.69
C GLY A 137 -0.16 19.13 17.13
N TRP A 138 -0.15 20.24 16.40
CA TRP A 138 -0.83 21.46 16.79
C TRP A 138 -1.89 21.85 15.78
N GLU A 139 -3.04 22.33 16.26
CA GLU A 139 -4.01 23.03 15.43
C GLU A 139 -3.74 24.53 15.50
N MET A 140 -3.72 25.19 14.34
CA MET A 140 -3.48 26.61 14.22
C MET A 140 -4.63 27.26 13.46
N ASP A 141 -5.09 28.41 13.93
CA ASP A 141 -5.97 29.30 13.16
C ASP A 141 -5.10 30.35 12.46
N ILE A 142 -5.09 30.32 11.13
CA ILE A 142 -4.31 31.24 10.28
C ILE A 142 -5.13 32.47 9.85
N GLY A 143 -6.32 32.67 10.43
CA GLY A 143 -7.28 33.69 10.05
C GLY A 143 -8.26 33.16 9.00
N GLY A 144 -9.54 33.50 9.16
CA GLY A 144 -10.61 33.08 8.24
C GLY A 144 -11.46 31.90 8.73
N GLY A 145 -11.21 31.39 9.94
CA GLY A 145 -12.05 30.38 10.59
C GLY A 145 -11.76 28.92 10.20
N GLU A 146 -10.79 28.69 9.32
CA GLU A 146 -10.27 27.34 9.02
C GLU A 146 -9.03 27.05 9.87
N THR A 147 -9.04 25.91 10.56
CA THR A 147 -7.88 25.42 11.31
C THR A 147 -7.02 24.52 10.44
N ILE A 148 -5.70 24.71 10.51
CA ILE A 148 -4.71 23.84 9.87
C ILE A 148 -3.94 23.03 10.92
N LYS A 149 -3.43 21.86 10.50
CA LYS A 149 -2.63 20.99 11.35
C LYS A 149 -1.14 21.16 11.06
N TYR A 150 -0.37 21.45 12.09
CA TYR A 150 1.09 21.36 12.10
C TYR A 150 1.50 20.06 12.78
N TYR A 151 1.87 19.06 12.00
CA TYR A 151 2.28 17.76 12.53
C TYR A 151 3.71 17.80 13.06
N ILE A 152 3.94 17.12 14.18
CA ILE A 152 5.25 16.92 14.78
C ILE A 152 5.49 15.43 15.03
N THR A 153 6.76 15.07 15.22
CA THR A 153 7.10 13.72 15.70
C THR A 153 7.05 13.69 17.22
N ILE A 154 6.18 12.86 17.79
CA ILE A 154 6.13 12.62 19.24
C ILE A 154 7.25 11.66 19.62
N PRO A 155 8.07 11.96 20.65
CA PRO A 155 9.06 11.03 21.17
C PRO A 155 8.43 9.69 21.62
N GLN A 156 9.09 8.57 21.30
CA GLN A 156 8.64 7.24 21.72
C GLN A 156 8.58 7.02 23.25
N SER A 157 9.21 7.91 24.02
CA SER A 157 9.10 7.98 25.48
C SER A 157 7.73 8.48 25.94
N ILE A 158 7.06 9.32 25.14
CA ILE A 158 5.70 9.81 25.40
C ILE A 158 4.69 8.78 24.94
N GLY A 159 4.83 8.28 23.71
CA GLY A 159 3.88 7.32 23.16
C GLY A 159 4.12 7.00 21.69
N ARG A 160 3.24 6.18 21.12
CA ARG A 160 3.18 5.87 19.68
C ARG A 160 1.75 5.77 19.21
N PHE A 161 1.51 6.16 17.96
CA PHE A 161 0.21 6.10 17.30
C PHE A 161 0.37 5.50 15.90
N GLU A 162 -0.47 4.53 15.58
CA GLU A 162 -0.41 3.77 14.34
C GLU A 162 -1.82 3.64 13.75
N GLN A 163 -1.92 3.67 12.42
CA GLN A 163 -3.17 3.34 11.76
C GLN A 163 -3.36 1.83 11.79
N VAL A 164 -4.55 1.39 12.18
CA VAL A 164 -5.00 -0.01 12.16
C VAL A 164 -6.25 -0.11 11.29
N PHE A 165 -6.48 -1.25 10.67
CA PHE A 165 -7.76 -1.47 9.98
C PHE A 165 -8.85 -1.73 11.00
N HIS A 166 -9.99 -1.04 10.85
CA HIS A 166 -11.07 -1.11 11.83
C HIS A 166 -11.84 -2.45 11.74
N SER A 167 -12.11 -2.94 10.53
CA SER A 167 -12.98 -4.10 10.31
C SER A 167 -12.25 -5.29 9.67
N LEU A 168 -11.12 -5.74 10.25
CA LEU A 168 -10.49 -6.98 9.78
C LEU A 168 -11.42 -8.19 10.01
N PRO A 169 -11.57 -9.10 9.04
CA PRO A 169 -12.49 -10.23 9.18
C PRO A 169 -12.02 -11.21 10.26
N GLU A 170 -12.96 -11.87 10.94
CA GLU A 170 -12.65 -12.74 12.10
C GLU A 170 -11.71 -13.91 11.76
N ASN A 171 -11.74 -14.37 10.52
CA ASN A 171 -10.89 -15.46 10.03
C ASN A 171 -9.48 -15.00 9.58
N ILE A 172 -9.10 -13.73 9.80
CA ILE A 172 -7.72 -13.27 9.67
C ILE A 172 -6.84 -14.06 10.67
N PRO A 173 -5.67 -14.57 10.22
CA PRO A 173 -4.69 -15.17 11.11
C PRO A 173 -4.33 -14.24 12.27
N SER A 174 -4.21 -14.80 13.49
CA SER A 174 -4.00 -14.04 14.73
C SER A 174 -2.78 -13.11 14.68
N GLU A 175 -1.73 -13.55 14.00
CA GLU A 175 -0.47 -12.83 13.80
C GLU A 175 -0.63 -11.56 12.97
N LEU A 176 -1.69 -11.45 12.16
CA LEU A 176 -1.97 -10.27 11.33
C LEU A 176 -2.94 -9.30 12.00
N ARG A 177 -3.74 -9.76 12.98
CA ARG A 177 -4.87 -9.01 13.54
C ARG A 177 -4.46 -7.68 14.19
N ASN A 178 -3.28 -7.66 14.80
CA ASN A 178 -2.79 -6.50 15.54
C ASN A 178 -1.71 -5.71 14.78
N LEU A 179 -1.45 -6.07 13.51
CA LEU A 179 -0.44 -5.37 12.73
C LEU A 179 -0.97 -4.01 12.25
N PRO A 180 -0.10 -2.99 12.23
CA PRO A 180 -0.41 -1.71 11.60
C PRO A 180 -0.79 -1.87 10.13
N VAL A 181 -1.61 -0.95 9.62
CA VAL A 181 -2.01 -0.88 8.21
C VAL A 181 -0.81 -0.96 7.27
N VAL A 182 0.30 -0.31 7.62
CA VAL A 182 1.52 -0.29 6.80
C VAL A 182 2.13 -1.68 6.63
N GLU A 183 2.18 -2.49 7.68
CA GLU A 183 2.71 -3.86 7.63
C GLU A 183 1.77 -4.78 6.84
N LEU A 184 0.45 -4.63 7.02
CA LEU A 184 -0.53 -5.37 6.24
C LEU A 184 -0.44 -5.02 4.74
N CYS A 185 -0.19 -3.75 4.40
CA CYS A 185 0.06 -3.32 3.03
C CYS A 185 1.35 -3.92 2.46
N GLU A 186 2.42 -4.04 3.25
CA GLU A 186 3.66 -4.71 2.84
C GLU A 186 3.41 -6.19 2.50
N ILE A 187 2.72 -6.91 3.38
CA ILE A 187 2.40 -8.33 3.18
C ILE A 187 1.55 -8.50 1.93
N TYR A 188 0.54 -7.66 1.76
CA TYR A 188 -0.32 -7.64 0.58
C TYR A 188 0.49 -7.39 -0.71
N LEU A 189 1.28 -6.32 -0.78
CA LEU A 189 2.07 -5.99 -1.97
C LEU A 189 3.17 -7.01 -2.24
N SER A 190 3.73 -7.65 -1.21
CA SER A 190 4.67 -8.77 -1.38
C SER A 190 4.02 -9.96 -2.09
N LYS A 191 2.78 -10.32 -1.72
CA LYS A 191 2.02 -11.37 -2.42
C LYS A 191 1.73 -11.00 -3.88
N ILE A 192 1.32 -9.76 -4.14
CA ILE A 192 1.09 -9.26 -5.52
C ILE A 192 2.39 -9.24 -6.34
N ALA A 193 3.51 -8.83 -5.74
CA ALA A 193 4.81 -8.79 -6.39
C ALA A 193 5.29 -10.20 -6.81
N LYS A 194 5.03 -11.22 -5.98
CA LYS A 194 5.30 -12.62 -6.34
C LYS A 194 4.55 -13.04 -7.62
N VAL A 195 3.29 -12.65 -7.77
CA VAL A 195 2.51 -12.94 -8.99
C VAL A 195 3.15 -12.30 -10.22
N VAL A 196 3.60 -11.05 -10.13
CA VAL A 196 4.29 -10.36 -11.25
C VAL A 196 5.63 -11.03 -11.57
N ALA A 197 6.42 -11.39 -10.56
CA ALA A 197 7.69 -12.08 -10.73
C ALA A 197 7.51 -13.45 -11.40
N GLU A 198 6.51 -14.22 -10.97
CA GLU A 198 6.17 -15.51 -11.58
C GLU A 198 5.66 -15.36 -13.02
N ALA A 199 4.85 -14.34 -13.31
CA ALA A 199 4.40 -14.04 -14.67
C ALA A 199 5.59 -13.74 -15.59
N LYS A 200 6.54 -12.91 -15.12
CA LYS A 200 7.78 -12.62 -15.85
C LYS A 200 8.58 -13.91 -16.10
N ARG A 201 8.74 -14.76 -15.08
CA ARG A 201 9.46 -16.04 -15.24
C ARG A 201 8.77 -16.98 -16.24
N LYS A 202 7.44 -17.02 -16.26
CA LYS A 202 6.64 -17.96 -17.07
C LYS A 202 6.49 -17.52 -18.53
N PHE A 203 6.38 -16.22 -18.77
CA PHE A 203 5.98 -15.68 -20.07
C PHE A 203 7.03 -14.80 -20.75
N SER A 204 8.07 -14.35 -20.05
CA SER A 204 9.14 -13.60 -20.74
C SER A 204 9.75 -14.46 -21.84
N PRO A 205 9.95 -13.88 -23.04
CA PRO A 205 10.68 -14.57 -24.10
C PRO A 205 12.06 -14.93 -23.57
N HIS A 206 12.48 -16.17 -23.80
CA HIS A 206 13.86 -16.57 -23.51
C HIS A 206 14.76 -15.84 -24.52
N PRO A 207 16.01 -15.49 -24.16
CA PRO A 207 16.94 -14.99 -25.16
C PRO A 207 17.00 -16.06 -26.25
N SER A 208 16.57 -15.72 -27.47
CA SER A 208 16.85 -16.56 -28.62
C SER A 208 18.37 -16.73 -28.66
N GLU A 209 18.86 -17.98 -28.77
CA GLU A 209 20.26 -18.22 -29.07
C GLU A 209 20.60 -17.33 -30.27
N ARG A 210 21.49 -16.36 -30.06
CA ARG A 210 21.98 -15.54 -31.17
C ARG A 210 22.53 -16.55 -32.19
N PRO A 211 22.04 -16.57 -33.44
CA PRO A 211 22.66 -17.40 -34.45
C PRO A 211 24.13 -17.02 -34.47
N TYR A 212 25.00 -17.99 -34.19
CA TYR A 212 26.45 -17.84 -34.12
C TYR A 212 26.90 -16.88 -35.21
N LEU A 213 27.37 -15.69 -34.83
CA LEU A 213 28.11 -14.84 -35.74
C LEU A 213 29.28 -15.69 -36.22
N ARG A 214 29.21 -16.18 -37.47
CA ARG A 214 30.36 -16.78 -38.13
C ARG A 214 31.42 -15.70 -38.11
N LEU A 215 32.42 -15.87 -37.25
CA LEU A 215 33.68 -15.18 -37.36
C LEU A 215 34.25 -15.57 -38.73
N VAL A 216 34.13 -14.65 -39.68
CA VAL A 216 34.86 -14.74 -40.94
C VAL A 216 36.32 -14.57 -40.55
N LYS A 217 37.11 -15.61 -40.78
CA LYS A 217 38.57 -15.60 -40.62
C LYS A 217 39.20 -14.67 -41.65
#